data_AF-A0A6C0JJ27-F1
#
_entry.id   AF-A0A6C0JJ27-F1
#
_cell.length_a   1.000
_cell.length_b   1.000
_cell.length_c   1.000
_cell.angle_alpha   90.00
_cell.angle_beta   90.00
_cell.angle_gamma   90.00
#
_symmetry.space_group_name_H-M   'P 1'
#
loop_
_entity.id
_entity.type
_entity.pdbx_description
1 polymer ?
#
loop_
_entity_poly.entity_id
_entity_poly.type
_entity_poly.pdbx_seq_one_letter_code
_entity_poly.pdbx_strand_id
1 'polypeptide(L)'
;MFYIITYASHSERYFELLKQSCPDIIVLEKENKINATVKFCKSKNPDDIICFVDGYDSVVLTSKEKIIEKYKAFNTPLVFSKDFYPSSILTKYLQDKLYGKCKDKRLNSGLYIGTSESIIDFWKDIKEKEDDKSYANRQFEKKSYMKIDDEHTLFYNYSSLDTIEIKNKSLFINDNKISTSVISCPSNNSINHILSQLNYNNLPEIKYDYLTYAKYFIKEFILALLFVSIFIYFKNILFSIFVCFTIFFSFLEYELYVKYLDVPKITKLLYLFVDFIHICFCLFIVWLLLNFECNIKKLLLLDIIYFSVIASFFIYKRCILSMIANNILNKPNCPWNGYIHRLSYFGNIKKNYKTHYDTCKNYSNSESWINSNLFTIIPVVLLNIYCLWNIQTGTSCISKAGFGFNLSKKSLRSNSFKKKVK
;
A
#
# COMPACT_ATOMS: atom_id res chain seq x y z
N MET A 1 10.93 -7.92 40.45
CA MET A 1 11.75 -6.70 40.34
C MET A 1 11.30 -5.88 39.14
N PHE A 2 11.75 -4.62 39.01
CA PHE A 2 11.45 -3.77 37.85
C PHE A 2 12.74 -3.20 37.24
N TYR A 3 12.86 -3.31 35.92
CA TYR A 3 14.00 -2.82 35.16
C TYR A 3 13.54 -1.94 34.01
N ILE A 4 14.28 -0.86 33.76
CA ILE A 4 14.19 -0.11 32.51
C ILE A 4 15.45 -0.44 31.72
N ILE A 5 15.27 -0.89 30.50
CA ILE A 5 16.34 -1.30 29.60
C ILE A 5 16.28 -0.50 28.31
N THR A 6 17.43 -0.33 27.68
CA THR A 6 17.54 0.25 26.34
C THR A 6 18.58 -0.50 25.53
N TYR A 7 18.59 -0.28 24.22
CA TYR A 7 19.64 -0.75 23.33
C TYR A 7 20.31 0.46 22.66
N ALA A 8 21.63 0.55 22.79
CA ALA A 8 22.44 1.58 22.15
C ALA A 8 23.84 1.03 21.86
N SER A 9 24.39 1.34 20.68
CA SER A 9 25.75 0.95 20.28
C SER A 9 26.76 2.10 20.40
N HIS A 10 26.26 3.33 20.50
CA HIS A 10 27.05 4.55 20.65
C HIS A 10 26.18 5.65 21.27
N SER A 11 26.76 6.81 21.58
CA SER A 11 25.99 7.97 22.04
C SER A 11 25.54 8.81 20.86
N GLU A 12 24.22 8.96 20.71
CA GLU A 12 23.60 9.77 19.65
C GLU A 12 22.29 10.39 20.16
N ARG A 13 21.90 11.52 19.56
CA ARG A 13 20.60 12.18 19.75
C ARG A 13 20.24 12.30 21.25
N TYR A 14 19.14 11.69 21.68
CA TYR A 14 18.61 11.83 23.04
C TYR A 14 19.22 10.84 24.05
N PHE A 15 20.19 10.01 23.67
CA PHE A 15 20.73 8.97 24.55
C PHE A 15 21.33 9.51 25.86
N GLU A 16 22.06 10.63 25.82
CA GLU A 16 22.58 11.24 27.04
C GLU A 16 21.47 11.78 27.93
N LEU A 17 20.42 12.37 27.34
CA LEU A 17 19.24 12.81 28.08
C LEU A 17 18.48 11.62 28.67
N LEU A 18 18.38 10.50 27.95
CA LEU A 18 17.77 9.28 28.45
C LEU A 18 18.48 8.80 29.72
N LYS A 19 19.82 8.69 29.69
CA LYS A 19 20.63 8.34 30.86
C LYS A 19 20.48 9.35 32.00
N GLN A 20 20.43 10.65 31.70
CA GLN A 20 20.19 11.67 32.72
C GLN A 20 18.81 11.54 33.36
N SER A 21 17.78 11.26 32.54
CA SER A 21 16.39 11.12 32.98
C SER A 21 16.11 9.82 33.72
N CYS A 22 16.93 8.78 33.50
CA CYS A 22 16.84 7.48 34.12
C CYS A 22 18.26 6.95 34.43
N PRO A 23 18.92 7.42 35.51
CA PRO A 23 20.32 7.10 35.80
C PRO A 23 20.63 5.61 35.98
N ASP A 24 19.63 4.81 36.33
CA ASP A 24 19.71 3.38 36.57
C ASP A 24 19.14 2.55 35.39
N ILE A 25 19.08 3.15 34.19
CA ILE A 25 18.76 2.44 32.96
C ILE A 25 19.86 1.45 32.60
N ILE A 26 19.48 0.25 32.17
CA ILE A 26 20.43 -0.77 31.73
C ILE A 26 20.58 -0.67 30.23
N VAL A 27 21.80 -0.39 29.77
CA VAL A 27 22.13 -0.32 28.34
C VAL A 27 22.59 -1.68 27.86
N LEU A 28 21.88 -2.23 26.87
CA LEU A 28 22.22 -3.46 26.19
C LEU A 28 23.05 -3.15 24.94
N GLU A 29 24.09 -3.95 24.67
CA GLU A 29 25.05 -3.74 23.58
C GLU A 29 25.38 -5.05 22.84
N LYS A 30 26.17 -4.93 21.76
CA LYS A 30 26.88 -6.01 21.02
C LYS A 30 26.05 -6.97 20.16
N GLU A 31 24.78 -7.20 20.49
CA GLU A 31 23.88 -8.07 19.73
C GLU A 31 22.79 -7.26 19.00
N ASN A 32 21.96 -7.90 18.17
CA ASN A 32 20.73 -7.27 17.68
C ASN A 32 19.84 -6.86 18.88
N LYS A 33 19.18 -5.68 18.81
CA LYS A 33 18.24 -5.13 19.82
C LYS A 33 17.34 -6.20 20.46
N ILE A 34 16.70 -7.03 19.64
CA ILE A 34 15.71 -8.01 20.13
C ILE A 34 16.41 -9.20 20.79
N ASN A 35 17.50 -9.71 20.21
CA ASN A 35 18.29 -10.79 20.81
C ASN A 35 18.86 -10.37 22.17
N ALA A 36 19.42 -9.17 22.26
CA ALA A 36 19.94 -8.61 23.50
C ALA A 36 18.83 -8.51 24.58
N THR A 37 17.64 -8.05 24.18
CA THR A 37 16.48 -7.94 25.08
C THR A 37 16.02 -9.31 25.58
N VAL A 38 15.87 -10.29 24.67
CA VAL A 38 15.47 -11.66 25.03
C VAL A 38 16.51 -12.32 25.94
N LYS A 39 17.80 -12.14 25.66
CA LYS A 39 18.90 -12.64 26.49
C LYS A 39 18.87 -12.03 27.89
N PHE A 40 18.62 -10.72 28.00
CA PHE A 40 18.45 -10.06 29.28
C PHE A 40 17.27 -10.66 30.05
N CYS A 41 16.10 -10.79 29.42
CA CYS A 41 14.91 -11.38 30.05
C CYS A 41 15.17 -12.81 30.56
N LYS A 42 15.85 -13.66 29.78
CA LYS A 42 16.22 -15.03 30.19
C LYS A 42 17.12 -15.09 31.44
N SER A 43 17.80 -14.01 31.79
CA SER A 43 18.61 -13.90 33.02
C SER A 43 17.83 -13.40 34.23
N LYS A 44 16.52 -13.13 34.08
CA LYS A 44 15.62 -12.58 35.11
C LYS A 44 14.55 -13.59 35.50
N ASN A 45 13.87 -13.33 36.61
CA ASN A 45 12.72 -14.15 37.00
C ASN A 45 11.57 -13.94 36.00
N PRO A 46 10.74 -14.97 35.75
CA PRO A 46 9.60 -14.87 34.81
C PRO A 46 8.68 -13.67 35.07
N ASP A 47 8.43 -13.36 36.35
CA ASP A 47 7.55 -12.29 36.81
C ASP A 47 8.23 -10.92 36.94
N ASP A 48 9.53 -10.81 36.66
CA ASP A 48 10.20 -9.51 36.65
C ASP A 48 9.63 -8.63 35.54
N ILE A 49 9.35 -7.37 35.86
CA ILE A 49 8.78 -6.40 34.91
C ILE A 49 9.94 -5.68 34.20
N ILE A 50 9.90 -5.68 32.87
CA ILE A 50 10.90 -5.05 32.02
C ILE A 50 10.22 -3.97 31.17
N CYS A 51 10.69 -2.74 31.25
CA CYS A 51 10.32 -1.65 30.35
C CYS A 51 11.44 -1.41 29.36
N PHE A 52 11.21 -1.70 28.09
CA PHE A 52 12.14 -1.38 27.01
C PHE A 52 11.82 0.01 26.45
N VAL A 53 12.87 0.82 26.26
CA VAL A 53 12.79 2.12 25.60
C VAL A 53 13.91 2.27 24.56
N ASP A 54 13.63 2.86 23.40
CA ASP A 54 14.63 3.09 22.36
C ASP A 54 15.67 4.13 22.82
N GLY A 55 16.96 3.82 22.61
CA GLY A 55 18.06 4.57 23.23
C GLY A 55 18.28 5.95 22.64
N TYR A 56 17.98 6.15 21.35
CA TYR A 56 18.37 7.37 20.64
C TYR A 56 17.28 8.42 20.58
N ASP A 57 16.02 8.04 20.78
CA ASP A 57 14.89 8.94 20.59
C ASP A 57 13.88 8.98 21.72
N SER A 58 14.20 8.41 22.88
CA SER A 58 13.30 8.38 24.05
C SER A 58 13.85 9.13 25.25
N VAL A 59 12.95 9.66 26.09
CA VAL A 59 13.25 10.29 27.38
C VAL A 59 12.22 9.85 28.41
N VAL A 60 12.68 9.49 29.61
CA VAL A 60 11.80 9.12 30.73
C VAL A 60 11.37 10.37 31.48
N LEU A 61 10.06 10.58 31.62
CA LEU A 61 9.48 11.80 32.20
C LEU A 61 9.02 11.64 33.65
N THR A 62 8.85 10.40 34.12
CA THR A 62 8.33 10.10 35.46
C THR A 62 9.17 9.04 36.16
N SER A 63 9.00 8.91 37.48
CA SER A 63 9.69 7.89 38.26
C SER A 63 9.28 6.46 37.90
N LYS A 64 10.12 5.50 38.28
CA LYS A 64 9.90 4.06 38.07
C LYS A 64 8.61 3.58 38.71
N GLU A 65 8.27 4.08 39.89
CA GLU A 65 7.07 3.70 40.65
C GLU A 65 5.81 4.07 39.86
N LYS A 66 5.76 5.27 39.27
CA LYS A 66 4.64 5.72 38.43
C LYS A 66 4.52 4.91 37.14
N ILE A 67 5.64 4.51 36.54
CA ILE A 67 5.64 3.63 35.36
C ILE A 67 5.02 2.27 35.70
N ILE A 68 5.44 1.65 36.81
CA ILE A 68 4.90 0.37 37.27
C ILE A 68 3.40 0.50 37.60
N GLU A 69 3.01 1.55 38.31
CA GLU A 69 1.61 1.80 38.68
C GLU A 69 0.71 1.83 37.45
N LYS A 70 1.07 2.64 36.45
CA LYS A 70 0.34 2.75 35.18
C LYS A 70 0.32 1.44 34.41
N TYR A 71 1.44 0.74 34.33
CA TYR A 71 1.50 -0.58 33.69
C TYR A 71 0.54 -1.58 34.34
N LYS A 72 0.52 -1.65 35.67
CA LYS A 72 -0.40 -2.54 36.39
C LYS A 72 -1.87 -2.23 36.09
N ALA A 73 -2.23 -0.97 35.84
CA ALA A 73 -3.58 -0.58 35.47
C ALA A 73 -4.05 -1.16 34.11
N PHE A 74 -3.13 -1.50 33.20
CA PHE A 74 -3.50 -2.17 31.95
C PHE A 74 -4.01 -3.59 32.16
N ASN A 75 -3.68 -4.23 33.29
CA ASN A 75 -4.05 -5.61 33.62
C ASN A 75 -3.79 -6.58 32.45
N THR A 76 -2.56 -6.55 31.92
CA THR A 76 -2.12 -7.40 30.80
C THR A 76 -0.62 -7.68 30.94
N PRO A 77 -0.12 -8.85 30.52
CA PRO A 77 1.31 -9.18 30.60
C PRO A 77 2.24 -8.31 29.75
N LEU A 78 1.76 -7.73 28.64
CA LEU A 78 2.58 -6.97 27.69
C LEU A 78 1.83 -5.76 27.12
N VAL A 79 2.43 -4.58 27.18
CA VAL A 79 1.88 -3.32 26.65
C VAL A 79 2.89 -2.70 25.68
N PHE A 80 2.45 -2.45 24.46
CA PHE A 80 3.20 -1.68 23.46
C PHE A 80 2.70 -0.25 23.40
N SER A 81 3.58 0.66 23.03
CA SER A 81 3.16 2.01 22.68
C SER A 81 2.38 2.06 21.36
N LYS A 82 1.44 3.00 21.27
CA LYS A 82 0.77 3.35 20.02
C LYS A 82 1.68 4.20 19.16
N ASP A 83 1.80 3.88 17.88
CA ASP A 83 2.54 4.67 16.90
C ASP A 83 1.76 5.92 16.50
N PHE A 84 2.46 6.96 16.03
CA PHE A 84 1.80 8.21 15.63
C PHE A 84 0.92 8.02 14.39
N TYR A 85 -0.17 8.81 14.30
CA TYR A 85 -0.98 8.82 13.09
C TYR A 85 -0.25 9.61 11.99
N PRO A 86 -0.07 9.04 10.78
CA PRO A 86 0.61 9.73 9.69
C PRO A 86 -0.15 10.99 9.28
N SER A 87 0.58 12.11 9.19
CA SER A 87 0.01 13.43 8.84
C SER A 87 -0.35 13.58 7.36
N SER A 88 0.14 12.69 6.50
CA SER A 88 -0.12 12.74 5.06
C SER A 88 -0.49 11.37 4.50
N ILE A 89 -1.19 11.37 3.37
CA ILE A 89 -1.52 10.13 2.62
C ILE A 89 -0.24 9.38 2.23
N LEU A 90 0.82 10.11 1.88
CA LEU A 90 2.10 9.53 1.48
C LEU A 90 2.82 8.83 2.64
N THR A 91 2.89 9.48 3.81
CA THR A 91 3.48 8.88 5.02
C THR A 91 2.67 7.69 5.49
N LYS A 92 1.33 7.77 5.37
CA LYS A 92 0.43 6.65 5.64
C LYS A 92 0.71 5.45 4.73
N TYR A 93 0.80 5.66 3.43
CA TYR A 93 1.13 4.61 2.45
C TYR A 93 2.48 3.95 2.77
N LEU A 94 3.52 4.74 3.06
CA LEU A 94 4.83 4.21 3.42
C LEU A 94 4.79 3.35 4.68
N GLN A 95 4.20 3.86 5.76
CA GLN A 95 4.12 3.11 7.02
C GLN A 95 3.36 1.80 6.84
N ASP A 96 2.25 1.83 6.09
CA ASP A 96 1.44 0.63 5.80
C ASP A 96 2.23 -0.40 4.98
N LYS A 97 3.00 0.07 4.01
CA LYS A 97 3.85 -0.77 3.16
C LYS A 97 5.00 -1.42 3.93
N LEU A 98 5.62 -0.69 4.87
CA LEU A 98 6.82 -1.16 5.59
C LEU A 98 6.47 -1.98 6.83
N TYR A 99 5.56 -1.46 7.66
CA TYR A 99 5.30 -1.99 9.00
C TYR A 99 3.96 -2.72 9.12
N GLY A 100 3.07 -2.55 8.14
CA GLY A 100 1.72 -3.09 8.20
C GLY A 100 0.84 -2.37 9.21
N LYS A 101 -0.30 -2.99 9.52
CA LYS A 101 -1.26 -2.56 10.55
C LYS A 101 -1.57 -3.71 11.47
N CYS A 102 -2.04 -3.35 12.66
CA CYS A 102 -2.69 -4.25 13.59
C CYS A 102 -4.13 -3.72 13.76
N LYS A 103 -5.12 -4.43 13.19
CA LYS A 103 -6.48 -3.89 13.02
C LYS A 103 -6.44 -2.49 12.36
N ASP A 104 -7.04 -1.48 13.00
CA ASP A 104 -7.03 -0.07 12.56
C ASP A 104 -5.97 0.78 13.26
N LYS A 105 -5.04 0.13 13.97
CA LYS A 105 -4.01 0.77 14.79
C LYS A 105 -2.62 0.38 14.29
N ARG A 106 -1.62 1.11 14.75
CA ARG A 106 -0.21 0.79 14.58
C ARG A 106 0.44 0.83 15.94
N LEU A 107 1.17 -0.22 16.26
CA LEU A 107 2.03 -0.24 17.44
C LEU A 107 3.44 0.18 17.06
N ASN A 108 4.17 0.67 18.03
CA ASN A 108 5.58 1.00 17.92
C ASN A 108 6.40 0.09 18.86
N SER A 109 7.38 -0.62 18.30
CA SER A 109 8.26 -1.56 19.02
C SER A 109 9.44 -0.88 19.73
N GLY A 110 9.56 0.44 19.62
CA GLY A 110 10.56 1.24 20.32
C GLY A 110 10.25 1.43 21.81
N LEU A 111 8.98 1.32 22.20
CA LEU A 111 8.55 1.43 23.59
C LEU A 111 7.57 0.30 23.93
N TYR A 112 7.91 -0.51 24.93
CA TYR A 112 7.02 -1.53 25.48
C TYR A 112 7.39 -1.89 26.92
N ILE A 113 6.43 -2.44 27.66
CA ILE A 113 6.62 -2.95 29.01
C ILE A 113 5.91 -4.28 29.18
N GLY A 114 6.51 -5.22 29.88
CA GLY A 114 5.87 -6.50 30.18
C GLY A 114 6.62 -7.35 31.18
N THR A 115 6.07 -8.51 31.51
CA THR A 115 6.79 -9.54 32.27
C THR A 115 7.92 -10.14 31.43
N SER A 116 9.02 -10.53 32.07
CA SER A 116 10.16 -11.19 31.42
C SER A 116 9.71 -12.36 30.55
N GLU A 117 8.82 -13.21 31.08
CA GLU A 117 8.25 -14.33 30.34
C GLU A 117 7.47 -13.90 29.09
N SER A 118 6.59 -12.90 29.21
CA SER A 118 5.76 -12.44 28.07
C SER A 118 6.61 -11.84 26.94
N ILE A 119 7.69 -11.15 27.28
CA ILE A 119 8.63 -10.55 26.32
C ILE A 119 9.40 -11.65 25.59
N ILE A 120 9.86 -12.68 26.31
CA ILE A 120 10.50 -13.86 25.69
C ILE A 120 9.51 -14.54 24.74
N ASP A 121 8.29 -14.84 25.19
CA ASP A 121 7.28 -15.53 24.38
C ASP A 121 6.89 -14.72 23.11
N PHE A 122 6.87 -13.39 23.21
CA PHE A 122 6.53 -12.53 22.09
C PHE A 122 7.62 -12.51 21.02
N TRP A 123 8.89 -12.36 21.42
CA TRP A 123 10.01 -12.17 20.50
C TRP A 123 10.70 -13.47 20.05
N LYS A 124 10.40 -14.63 20.65
CA LYS A 124 11.12 -15.90 20.36
C LYS A 124 11.13 -16.32 18.88
N ASP A 125 10.12 -15.93 18.11
CA ASP A 125 9.93 -16.38 16.71
C ASP A 125 10.35 -15.32 15.66
N ILE A 126 10.92 -14.18 16.09
CA ILE A 126 11.40 -13.15 15.17
C ILE A 126 12.63 -13.66 14.41
N LYS A 127 12.71 -13.37 13.10
CA LYS A 127 13.90 -13.70 12.31
C LYS A 127 14.96 -12.60 12.45
N GLU A 128 16.24 -12.98 12.41
CA GLU A 128 17.39 -12.06 12.65
C GLU A 128 17.39 -10.78 11.81
N LYS A 129 16.87 -10.83 10.57
CA LYS A 129 16.81 -9.70 9.62
C LYS A 129 15.41 -9.10 9.47
N GLU A 130 14.47 -9.52 10.29
CA GLU A 130 13.10 -9.05 10.25
C GLU A 130 12.98 -7.74 11.03
N ASP A 131 12.24 -6.79 10.46
CA ASP A 131 11.92 -5.52 11.13
C ASP A 131 11.02 -5.79 12.34
N ASP A 132 11.45 -5.33 13.51
CA ASP A 132 10.82 -5.59 14.81
C ASP A 132 9.39 -5.01 14.88
N LYS A 133 9.20 -3.81 14.34
CA LYS A 133 7.89 -3.15 14.27
C LYS A 133 6.93 -3.89 13.35
N SER A 134 7.41 -4.30 12.18
CA SER A 134 6.66 -5.10 11.21
C SER A 134 6.26 -6.46 11.81
N TYR A 135 7.18 -7.14 12.49
CA TYR A 135 6.91 -8.37 13.22
C TYR A 135 5.84 -8.16 14.28
N ALA A 136 6.00 -7.15 15.13
CA ALA A 136 5.10 -6.91 16.24
C ALA A 136 3.67 -6.59 15.76
N ASN A 137 3.50 -5.76 14.72
CA ASN A 137 2.19 -5.50 14.12
C ASN A 137 1.51 -6.80 13.63
N ARG A 138 2.26 -7.75 13.04
CA ARG A 138 1.72 -9.05 12.61
C ARG A 138 1.35 -9.98 13.76
N GLN A 139 2.07 -9.91 14.88
CA GLN A 139 1.81 -10.79 16.03
C GLN A 139 0.65 -10.30 16.89
N PHE A 140 0.31 -9.01 16.86
CA PHE A 140 -0.72 -8.45 17.72
C PHE A 140 -2.05 -9.21 17.67
N GLU A 141 -2.50 -9.59 16.47
CA GLU A 141 -3.78 -10.29 16.31
C GLU A 141 -3.73 -11.75 16.78
N LYS A 142 -2.53 -12.31 16.96
CA LYS A 142 -2.31 -13.72 17.33
C LYS A 142 -2.12 -13.92 18.83
N LYS A 143 -1.83 -12.86 19.58
CA LYS A 143 -1.47 -12.93 21.00
C LYS A 143 -2.52 -12.18 21.82
N SER A 144 -3.28 -12.88 22.67
CA SER A 144 -4.34 -12.28 23.47
C SER A 144 -3.86 -11.55 24.72
N TYR A 145 -2.61 -11.77 25.14
CA TYR A 145 -2.04 -11.22 26.37
C TYR A 145 -1.38 -9.84 26.20
N MET A 146 -1.65 -9.15 25.10
CA MET A 146 -1.04 -7.84 24.80
C MET A 146 -2.07 -6.73 24.57
N LYS A 147 -1.69 -5.50 24.93
CA LYS A 147 -2.45 -4.28 24.65
C LYS A 147 -1.56 -3.21 24.01
N ILE A 148 -2.21 -2.23 23.40
CA ILE A 148 -1.59 -0.98 22.96
C ILE A 148 -2.01 0.11 23.96
N ASP A 149 -1.06 0.95 24.37
CA ASP A 149 -1.35 2.19 25.12
C ASP A 149 -1.95 3.23 24.18
N ASP A 150 -3.26 3.11 23.96
CA ASP A 150 -4.01 3.96 23.03
C ASP A 150 -4.22 5.39 23.52
N GLU A 151 -4.17 5.58 24.84
CA GLU A 151 -4.42 6.82 25.56
C GLU A 151 -3.11 7.52 25.96
N HIS A 152 -1.96 7.05 25.48
CA HIS A 152 -0.66 7.68 25.73
C HIS A 152 -0.33 7.90 27.23
N THR A 153 -0.92 7.09 28.10
CA THR A 153 -0.81 7.24 29.56
C THR A 153 0.57 6.82 30.06
N LEU A 154 1.16 5.84 29.39
CA LEU A 154 2.47 5.30 29.68
C LEU A 154 3.50 5.80 28.66
N PHE A 155 3.19 5.68 27.37
CA PHE A 155 4.08 5.91 26.25
C PHE A 155 3.47 6.87 25.24
N TYR A 156 4.21 7.91 24.87
CA TYR A 156 3.84 8.81 23.79
C TYR A 156 4.92 8.80 22.71
N ASN A 157 4.54 8.36 21.50
CA ASN A 157 5.34 8.58 20.31
C ASN A 157 4.90 9.90 19.68
N TYR A 158 5.79 10.89 19.71
CA TYR A 158 5.48 12.26 19.30
C TYR A 158 4.89 12.35 17.89
N SER A 159 3.80 13.10 17.79
CA SER A 159 3.10 13.45 16.55
C SER A 159 2.86 14.95 16.51
N SER A 160 3.02 15.57 15.34
CA SER A 160 2.64 16.98 15.14
C SER A 160 1.13 17.18 15.04
N LEU A 161 0.33 16.09 15.04
CA LEU A 161 -1.14 16.16 14.97
C LEU A 161 -1.82 16.11 16.34
N ASP A 162 -1.12 15.68 17.38
CA ASP A 162 -1.69 15.56 18.71
C ASP A 162 -1.60 16.90 19.45
N THR A 163 -2.59 17.19 20.30
CA THR A 163 -2.53 18.36 21.18
C THR A 163 -1.66 18.04 22.38
N ILE A 164 -0.77 18.97 22.73
CA ILE A 164 0.20 18.78 23.80
C ILE A 164 0.01 19.88 24.83
N GLU A 165 -0.12 19.49 26.09
CA GLU A 165 -0.21 20.39 27.22
C GLU A 165 0.82 20.01 28.28
N ILE A 166 1.51 21.01 28.84
CA ILE A 166 2.47 20.80 29.92
C ILE A 166 1.98 21.55 31.16
N LYS A 167 1.70 20.79 32.23
CA LYS A 167 1.27 21.32 33.53
C LYS A 167 2.15 20.73 34.62
N ASN A 168 2.68 21.57 35.51
CA ASN A 168 3.51 21.13 36.63
C ASN A 168 4.64 20.17 36.21
N LYS A 169 5.35 20.49 35.12
CA LYS A 169 6.41 19.66 34.52
C LYS A 169 5.96 18.25 34.13
N SER A 170 4.66 18.05 33.91
CA SER A 170 4.07 16.81 33.42
C SER A 170 3.47 17.04 32.04
N LEU A 171 3.63 16.05 31.16
CA LEU A 171 3.17 16.08 29.77
C LEU A 171 1.80 15.41 29.63
N PHE A 172 0.83 16.10 29.05
CA PHE A 172 -0.52 15.61 28.77
C PHE A 172 -0.80 15.69 27.28
N ILE A 173 -1.45 14.66 26.73
CA ILE A 173 -1.68 14.49 25.28
C ILE A 173 -3.19 14.44 25.03
N ASN A 174 -3.71 15.13 24.02
CA ASN A 174 -5.11 15.04 23.58
C ASN A 174 -6.15 15.24 24.71
N ASP A 175 -5.93 16.23 25.57
CA ASP A 175 -6.76 16.55 26.76
C ASP A 175 -6.86 15.41 27.80
N ASN A 176 -5.94 14.44 27.74
CA ASN A 176 -5.91 13.35 28.70
C ASN A 176 -5.65 13.87 30.11
N LYS A 177 -6.35 13.27 31.09
CA LYS A 177 -6.20 13.62 32.51
C LYS A 177 -4.96 13.00 33.15
N ILE A 178 -4.37 12.00 32.49
CA ILE A 178 -3.22 11.24 32.97
C ILE A 178 -2.02 11.67 32.13
N SER A 179 -0.97 12.13 32.79
CA SER A 179 0.27 12.52 32.10
C SER A 179 0.99 11.31 31.53
N THR A 180 1.80 11.48 30.49
CA THR A 180 2.65 10.43 29.92
C THR A 180 3.89 10.15 30.79
N SER A 181 4.40 8.91 30.77
CA SER A 181 5.61 8.52 31.50
C SER A 181 6.90 8.48 30.67
N VAL A 182 6.83 8.11 29.40
CA VAL A 182 7.98 8.13 28.49
C VAL A 182 7.54 8.76 27.17
N ILE A 183 8.33 9.70 26.68
CA ILE A 183 8.16 10.28 25.34
C ILE A 183 9.23 9.70 24.41
N SER A 184 8.84 9.33 23.21
CA SER A 184 9.74 8.99 22.11
C SER A 184 9.47 9.89 20.89
N CYS A 185 10.49 10.14 20.10
CA CYS A 185 10.44 10.93 18.88
C CYS A 185 10.99 10.14 17.68
N PRO A 186 10.24 9.12 17.21
CA PRO A 186 10.67 8.31 16.09
C PRO A 186 10.79 9.15 14.81
N SER A 187 11.47 8.59 13.81
CA SER A 187 11.54 9.15 12.45
C SER A 187 12.34 10.45 12.28
N ASN A 188 13.38 10.69 13.08
CA ASN A 188 14.25 11.88 13.02
C ASN A 188 13.54 13.21 13.32
N ASN A 189 12.37 13.19 13.94
CA ASN A 189 11.72 14.39 14.44
C ASN A 189 12.46 14.95 15.67
N SER A 190 12.10 16.18 16.09
CA SER A 190 12.61 16.80 17.32
C SER A 190 11.50 17.08 18.33
N ILE A 191 11.72 16.63 19.56
CA ILE A 191 10.92 16.98 20.75
C ILE A 191 11.61 18.05 21.61
N ASN A 192 12.62 18.75 21.08
CA ASN A 192 13.38 19.76 21.84
C ASN A 192 12.48 20.85 22.41
N HIS A 193 11.45 21.28 21.67
CA HIS A 193 10.49 22.28 22.14
C HIS A 193 9.65 21.81 23.34
N ILE A 194 9.36 20.52 23.44
CA ILE A 194 8.65 19.92 24.59
C ILE A 194 9.62 19.78 25.75
N LEU A 195 10.80 19.22 25.49
CA LEU A 195 11.81 18.97 26.51
C LEU A 195 12.31 20.26 27.16
N SER A 196 12.44 21.36 26.40
CA SER A 196 12.79 22.67 26.96
C SER A 196 11.73 23.19 27.92
N GLN A 197 10.45 23.04 27.60
CA GLN A 197 9.33 23.39 28.48
C GLN A 197 9.27 22.52 29.74
N LEU A 198 9.78 21.29 29.67
CA LEU A 198 9.97 20.40 30.81
C LEU A 198 11.25 20.68 31.62
N ASN A 199 12.04 21.70 31.24
CA ASN A 199 13.32 22.10 31.84
C ASN A 199 14.47 21.11 31.62
N TYR A 200 14.45 20.35 30.53
CA TYR A 200 15.65 19.63 30.08
C TYR A 200 16.61 20.60 29.38
N ASN A 201 17.88 20.50 29.74
CA ASN A 201 18.97 21.28 29.15
C ASN A 201 19.78 20.40 28.18
N ASN A 202 20.73 21.00 27.46
CA ASN A 202 21.66 20.29 26.56
C ASN A 202 20.96 19.49 25.45
N LEU A 203 19.92 20.07 24.85
CA LEU A 203 19.12 19.42 23.83
C LEU A 203 19.96 19.17 22.57
N PRO A 204 19.95 17.94 22.01
CA PRO A 204 20.76 17.59 20.85
C PRO A 204 20.26 18.29 19.59
N GLU A 205 21.17 18.63 18.69
CA GLU A 205 20.82 18.98 17.32
C GLU A 205 20.48 17.71 16.54
N ILE A 206 19.32 17.68 15.88
CA ILE A 206 18.87 16.50 15.13
C ILE A 206 19.12 16.72 13.65
N LYS A 207 19.95 15.86 13.07
CA LYS A 207 20.19 15.83 11.63
C LYS A 207 19.19 14.90 10.96
N TYR A 208 18.48 15.41 9.97
CA TYR A 208 17.49 14.66 9.22
C TYR A 208 18.18 13.82 8.12
N ASP A 209 18.07 12.49 8.21
CA ASP A 209 18.48 11.60 7.13
C ASP A 209 17.34 11.41 6.10
N TYR A 210 17.17 12.40 5.22
CA TYR A 210 16.21 12.33 4.11
C TYR A 210 16.58 11.25 3.06
N LEU A 211 17.88 10.92 2.94
CA LEU A 211 18.36 9.94 1.95
C LEU A 211 17.84 8.54 2.26
N THR A 212 17.74 8.17 3.54
CA THR A 212 17.16 6.89 3.94
C THR A 212 15.68 6.78 3.56
N TYR A 213 14.90 7.85 3.67
CA TYR A 213 13.50 7.85 3.22
C TYR A 213 13.37 7.78 1.69
N ALA A 214 14.23 8.50 0.96
CA ALA A 214 14.20 8.51 -0.50
C ALA A 214 14.39 7.11 -1.10
N LYS A 215 15.18 6.23 -0.46
CA LYS A 215 15.38 4.84 -0.89
C LYS A 215 14.07 4.04 -0.96
N TYR A 216 13.09 4.33 -0.09
CA TYR A 216 11.80 3.63 -0.11
C TYR A 216 10.89 4.03 -1.27
N PHE A 217 11.18 5.18 -1.91
CA PHE A 217 10.46 5.69 -3.08
C PHE A 217 11.18 5.41 -4.41
N ILE A 218 12.34 4.75 -4.39
CA ILE A 218 13.14 4.60 -5.61
C ILE A 218 12.35 3.89 -6.73
N LYS A 219 11.51 2.91 -6.37
CA LYS A 219 10.67 2.18 -7.33
C LYS A 219 9.57 3.07 -7.91
N GLU A 220 8.89 3.82 -7.05
CA GLU A 220 7.86 4.78 -7.43
C GLU A 220 8.43 5.91 -8.31
N PHE A 221 9.66 6.37 -8.01
CA PHE A 221 10.35 7.36 -8.82
C PHE A 221 10.74 6.82 -10.19
N ILE A 222 11.29 5.59 -10.26
CA ILE A 222 11.56 4.90 -11.53
C ILE A 222 10.27 4.76 -12.35
N LEU A 223 9.16 4.39 -11.70
CA LEU A 223 7.85 4.29 -12.35
C LEU A 223 7.37 5.64 -12.89
N ALA A 224 7.54 6.72 -12.13
CA ALA A 224 7.19 8.06 -12.58
C ALA A 224 8.04 8.52 -13.78
N LEU A 225 9.36 8.28 -13.75
CA LEU A 225 10.25 8.55 -14.88
C LEU A 225 9.88 7.74 -16.13
N LEU A 226 9.49 6.48 -15.94
CA LEU A 226 8.99 5.64 -17.02
C LEU A 226 7.72 6.23 -17.65
N PHE A 227 6.78 6.72 -16.84
CA PHE A 227 5.57 7.39 -17.36
C PHE A 227 5.92 8.64 -18.15
N VAL A 228 6.77 9.51 -17.62
CA VAL A 228 7.25 10.70 -18.34
C VAL A 228 7.88 10.30 -19.68
N SER A 229 8.71 9.25 -19.69
CA SER A 229 9.36 8.75 -20.91
C SER A 229 8.34 8.24 -21.94
N ILE A 230 7.28 7.57 -21.51
CA ILE A 230 6.17 7.11 -22.37
C ILE A 230 5.45 8.31 -22.99
N PHE A 231 5.14 9.35 -22.21
CA PHE A 231 4.51 10.57 -22.73
C PHE A 231 5.39 11.34 -23.71
N ILE A 232 6.72 11.32 -23.52
CA ILE A 232 7.68 11.91 -24.46
C ILE A 232 7.75 11.09 -25.75
N TYR A 233 7.79 9.76 -25.64
CA TYR A 233 7.96 8.87 -26.79
C TYR A 233 6.71 8.79 -27.67
N PHE A 234 5.53 8.62 -27.07
CA PHE A 234 4.28 8.49 -27.80
C PHE A 234 3.60 9.85 -27.96
N LYS A 235 3.49 10.31 -29.22
CA LYS A 235 2.79 11.56 -29.56
C LYS A 235 1.28 11.53 -29.27
N ASN A 236 0.69 10.34 -29.19
CA ASN A 236 -0.72 10.19 -28.89
C ASN A 236 -0.93 10.10 -27.37
N ILE A 237 -1.43 11.20 -26.78
CA ILE A 237 -1.64 11.32 -25.33
C ILE A 237 -2.54 10.21 -24.77
N LEU A 238 -3.57 9.81 -25.51
CA LEU A 238 -4.50 8.76 -25.08
C LEU A 238 -3.80 7.41 -25.02
N PHE A 239 -2.97 7.09 -26.02
CA PHE A 239 -2.15 5.88 -26.02
C PHE A 239 -1.13 5.88 -24.87
N SER A 240 -0.47 7.01 -24.60
CA SER A 240 0.45 7.16 -23.47
C SER A 240 -0.24 6.90 -22.13
N ILE A 241 -1.45 7.45 -21.95
CA ILE A 241 -2.29 7.19 -20.77
C ILE A 241 -2.53 5.68 -20.64
N PHE A 242 -2.95 5.00 -21.71
CA PHE A 242 -3.19 3.56 -21.68
C PHE A 242 -1.96 2.76 -21.24
N VAL A 243 -0.80 3.02 -21.83
CA VAL A 243 0.44 2.32 -21.47
C VAL A 243 0.81 2.57 -20.00
N CYS A 244 0.72 3.82 -19.53
CA CYS A 244 0.98 4.16 -18.13
C CYS A 244 0.02 3.42 -17.18
N PHE A 245 -1.27 3.36 -17.51
CA PHE A 245 -2.26 2.63 -16.72
C PHE A 245 -1.97 1.12 -16.66
N THR A 246 -1.57 0.50 -17.78
CA THR A 246 -1.14 -0.92 -17.78
C THR A 246 -0.01 -1.16 -16.81
N ILE A 247 1.06 -0.38 -16.94
CA ILE A 247 2.26 -0.54 -16.13
C ILE A 247 1.95 -0.27 -14.66
N PHE A 248 1.16 0.77 -14.36
CA PHE A 248 0.73 1.08 -12.99
C PHE A 248 -0.03 -0.09 -12.35
N PHE A 249 -1.01 -0.67 -13.06
CA PHE A 249 -1.82 -1.76 -12.51
C PHE A 249 -1.06 -3.06 -12.35
N SER A 250 -0.13 -3.39 -13.25
CA SER A 250 0.76 -4.53 -13.10
C SER A 250 1.75 -4.32 -11.94
N PHE A 251 2.26 -3.10 -11.76
CA PHE A 251 3.10 -2.75 -10.61
C PHE A 251 2.34 -2.91 -9.28
N LEU A 252 1.09 -2.43 -9.22
CA LEU A 252 0.24 -2.62 -8.03
C LEU A 252 -0.01 -4.11 -7.76
N GLU A 253 -0.36 -4.92 -8.76
CA GLU A 253 -0.56 -6.35 -8.57
C GLU A 253 0.71 -7.03 -8.01
N TYR A 254 1.88 -6.62 -8.49
CA TYR A 254 3.14 -7.11 -7.98
C TYR A 254 3.35 -6.79 -6.50
N GLU A 255 3.28 -5.51 -6.13
CA GLU A 255 3.57 -5.07 -4.76
C GLU A 255 2.49 -5.52 -3.77
N LEU A 256 1.23 -5.64 -4.19
CA LEU A 256 0.13 -6.00 -3.29
C LEU A 256 -0.05 -7.51 -3.11
N TYR A 257 0.33 -8.32 -4.10
CA TYR A 257 0.06 -9.75 -4.08
C TYR A 257 1.27 -10.61 -4.44
N VAL A 258 1.78 -10.48 -5.66
CA VAL A 258 2.74 -11.43 -6.23
C VAL A 258 4.04 -11.49 -5.42
N LYS A 259 4.50 -10.35 -4.90
CA LYS A 259 5.70 -10.25 -4.07
C LYS A 259 5.65 -11.20 -2.86
N TYR A 260 4.49 -11.34 -2.24
CA TYR A 260 4.29 -12.13 -1.01
C TYR A 260 3.95 -13.60 -1.26
N LEU A 261 3.82 -14.03 -2.52
CA LEU A 261 3.62 -15.44 -2.84
C LEU A 261 4.90 -16.24 -2.56
N ASP A 262 4.74 -17.39 -1.92
CA ASP A 262 5.82 -18.35 -1.71
C ASP A 262 5.98 -19.25 -2.93
N VAL A 263 6.36 -18.64 -4.06
CA VAL A 263 6.58 -19.32 -5.35
C VAL A 263 7.89 -18.83 -5.99
N PRO A 264 8.51 -19.64 -6.88
CA PRO A 264 9.73 -19.26 -7.56
C PRO A 264 9.62 -17.92 -8.30
N LYS A 265 10.74 -17.19 -8.41
CA LYS A 265 10.78 -15.87 -9.10
C LYS A 265 10.29 -15.94 -10.55
N ILE A 266 10.59 -17.02 -11.26
CA ILE A 266 10.14 -17.23 -12.64
C ILE A 266 8.61 -17.35 -12.71
N THR A 267 7.99 -18.04 -11.75
CA THR A 267 6.54 -18.17 -11.62
C THR A 267 5.89 -16.80 -11.39
N LYS A 268 6.50 -15.96 -10.54
CA LYS A 268 6.06 -14.57 -10.33
C LYS A 268 6.10 -13.76 -11.62
N LEU A 269 7.19 -13.87 -12.39
CA LEU A 269 7.36 -13.16 -13.65
C LEU A 269 6.34 -13.60 -14.71
N LEU A 270 6.12 -14.90 -14.86
CA LEU A 270 5.14 -15.45 -15.79
C LEU A 270 3.71 -14.99 -15.43
N TYR A 271 3.36 -15.00 -14.15
CA TYR A 271 2.06 -14.48 -13.69
C TYR A 271 1.89 -13.00 -14.06
N LEU A 272 2.90 -12.16 -13.79
CA LEU A 272 2.85 -10.73 -14.14
C LEU A 272 2.75 -10.51 -15.65
N PHE A 273 3.37 -11.36 -16.47
CA PHE A 273 3.25 -11.29 -17.92
C PHE A 273 1.81 -11.57 -18.38
N VAL A 274 1.15 -12.57 -17.79
CA VAL A 274 -0.27 -12.84 -18.06
C VAL A 274 -1.15 -11.67 -17.57
N ASP A 275 -0.85 -11.08 -16.41
CA ASP A 275 -1.53 -9.87 -15.91
C ASP A 275 -1.42 -8.70 -16.88
N PHE A 276 -0.20 -8.46 -17.37
CA PHE A 276 0.08 -7.40 -18.33
C PHE A 276 -0.72 -7.60 -19.63
N ILE A 277 -0.76 -8.82 -20.18
CA ILE A 277 -1.57 -9.15 -21.35
C ILE A 277 -3.05 -8.88 -21.07
N HIS A 278 -3.55 -9.29 -19.91
CA HIS A 278 -4.94 -9.10 -19.52
C HIS A 278 -5.30 -7.60 -19.49
N ILE A 279 -4.48 -6.77 -18.84
CA ILE A 279 -4.74 -5.33 -18.77
C ILE A 279 -4.66 -4.68 -20.15
N CYS A 280 -3.66 -5.04 -20.97
CA CYS A 280 -3.55 -4.59 -22.36
C CYS A 280 -4.82 -4.90 -23.16
N PHE A 281 -5.37 -6.12 -23.02
CA PHE A 281 -6.59 -6.51 -23.70
C PHE A 281 -7.80 -5.70 -23.24
N CYS A 282 -7.97 -5.49 -21.92
CA CYS A 282 -9.04 -4.64 -21.39
C CYS A 282 -8.96 -3.20 -21.90
N LEU A 283 -7.75 -2.62 -21.89
CA LEU A 283 -7.55 -1.25 -22.37
C LEU A 283 -7.72 -1.13 -23.88
N PHE A 284 -7.39 -2.17 -24.64
CA PHE A 284 -7.66 -2.22 -26.08
C PHE A 284 -9.16 -2.18 -26.39
N ILE A 285 -9.98 -2.91 -25.62
CA ILE A 285 -11.45 -2.84 -25.74
C ILE A 285 -11.94 -1.42 -25.43
N VAL A 286 -11.47 -0.80 -24.34
CA VAL A 286 -11.83 0.58 -23.99
C VAL A 286 -11.39 1.55 -25.09
N TRP A 287 -10.20 1.37 -25.66
CA TRP A 287 -9.71 2.18 -26.77
C TRP A 287 -10.60 2.06 -28.01
N LEU A 288 -11.03 0.84 -28.36
CA LEU A 288 -11.99 0.61 -29.46
C LEU A 288 -13.33 1.30 -29.21
N LEU A 289 -13.82 1.26 -27.96
CA LEU A 289 -15.06 1.94 -27.56
C LEU A 289 -14.95 3.46 -27.65
N LEU A 290 -13.81 4.04 -27.24
CA LEU A 290 -13.60 5.49 -27.25
C LEU A 290 -13.25 6.06 -28.64
N ASN A 291 -12.59 5.28 -29.50
CA ASN A 291 -12.20 5.69 -30.86
C ASN A 291 -13.19 5.19 -31.92
N PHE A 292 -14.45 5.06 -31.50
CA PHE A 292 -15.52 4.58 -32.34
C PHE A 292 -16.00 5.69 -33.28
N GLU A 293 -15.45 5.68 -34.49
CA GLU A 293 -16.07 6.30 -35.65
C GLU A 293 -16.97 5.22 -36.25
N CYS A 294 -18.24 5.49 -36.52
CA CYS A 294 -19.20 4.48 -37.00
C CYS A 294 -18.73 3.80 -38.30
N ASN A 295 -17.88 2.79 -38.13
CA ASN A 295 -17.11 2.11 -39.14
C ASN A 295 -17.42 0.64 -38.92
N ILE A 296 -18.17 0.08 -39.86
CA ILE A 296 -18.70 -1.28 -39.79
C ILE A 296 -17.58 -2.30 -39.53
N LYS A 297 -16.37 -2.09 -40.07
CA LYS A 297 -15.23 -2.99 -39.83
C LYS A 297 -14.75 -2.95 -38.38
N LYS A 298 -14.67 -1.74 -37.78
CA LYS A 298 -14.29 -1.57 -36.37
C LYS A 298 -15.37 -2.14 -35.44
N LEU A 299 -16.65 -1.92 -35.77
CA LEU A 299 -17.79 -2.46 -35.02
C LEU A 299 -17.80 -3.99 -35.07
N LEU A 300 -17.71 -4.58 -36.26
CA LEU A 300 -17.67 -6.03 -36.43
C LEU A 300 -16.47 -6.65 -35.70
N LEU A 301 -15.31 -6.01 -35.73
CA LEU A 301 -14.14 -6.47 -34.96
C LEU A 301 -14.41 -6.44 -33.45
N LEU A 302 -14.99 -5.36 -32.94
CA LEU A 302 -15.37 -5.22 -31.54
C LEU A 302 -16.37 -6.32 -31.13
N ASP A 303 -17.38 -6.58 -31.96
CA ASP A 303 -18.39 -7.61 -31.71
C ASP A 303 -17.78 -9.02 -31.71
N ILE A 304 -16.91 -9.33 -32.67
CA ILE A 304 -16.21 -10.63 -32.73
C ILE A 304 -15.37 -10.84 -31.47
N ILE A 305 -14.59 -9.82 -31.08
CA ILE A 305 -13.75 -9.88 -29.87
C ILE A 305 -14.64 -10.10 -28.65
N TYR A 306 -15.70 -9.30 -28.49
CA TYR A 306 -16.52 -9.32 -27.30
C TYR A 306 -17.38 -10.58 -27.20
N PHE A 307 -17.92 -11.05 -28.33
CA PHE A 307 -18.58 -12.35 -28.43
C PHE A 307 -17.64 -13.49 -28.04
N SER A 308 -16.38 -13.46 -28.51
CA SER A 308 -15.38 -14.47 -28.15
C SER A 308 -15.10 -14.48 -26.64
N VAL A 309 -15.05 -13.31 -25.99
CA VAL A 309 -14.90 -13.19 -24.54
C VAL A 309 -16.11 -13.79 -23.81
N ILE A 310 -17.33 -13.46 -24.25
CA ILE A 310 -18.57 -14.00 -23.67
C ILE A 310 -18.63 -15.52 -23.85
N ALA A 311 -18.42 -16.02 -25.06
CA ALA A 311 -18.50 -17.45 -25.38
C ALA A 311 -17.45 -18.24 -24.59
N SER A 312 -16.22 -17.76 -24.54
CA SER A 312 -15.15 -18.32 -23.69
C SER A 312 -15.58 -18.37 -22.23
N PHE A 313 -16.17 -17.29 -21.71
CA PHE A 313 -16.66 -17.27 -20.34
C PHE A 313 -17.80 -18.27 -20.11
N PHE A 314 -18.76 -18.43 -21.02
CA PHE A 314 -19.83 -19.43 -20.86
C PHE A 314 -19.29 -20.86 -20.85
N ILE A 315 -18.30 -21.16 -21.69
CA ILE A 315 -17.67 -22.49 -21.77
C ILE A 315 -16.87 -22.78 -20.51
N TYR A 316 -15.97 -21.87 -20.14
CA TYR A 316 -15.01 -22.10 -19.05
C TYR A 316 -15.48 -21.59 -17.69
N LYS A 317 -16.62 -20.90 -17.63
CA LYS A 317 -17.15 -20.15 -16.48
C LYS A 317 -16.18 -19.10 -15.93
N ARG A 318 -15.12 -18.79 -16.69
CA ARG A 318 -13.96 -17.95 -16.30
C ARG A 318 -13.24 -17.37 -17.50
N CYS A 319 -12.46 -16.31 -17.24
CA CYS A 319 -11.51 -15.78 -18.21
C CYS A 319 -10.32 -16.77 -18.38
N ILE A 320 -9.99 -17.10 -19.64
CA ILE A 320 -8.86 -18.00 -19.99
C ILE A 320 -7.56 -17.52 -19.36
N LEU A 321 -7.28 -16.22 -19.40
CA LEU A 321 -6.05 -15.67 -18.79
C LEU A 321 -6.02 -15.91 -17.28
N SER A 322 -7.17 -15.86 -16.60
CA SER A 322 -7.26 -16.20 -15.18
C SER A 322 -6.96 -17.67 -14.91
N MET A 323 -7.40 -18.57 -15.81
CA MET A 323 -7.09 -19.99 -15.71
C MET A 323 -5.59 -20.25 -15.90
N ILE A 324 -4.97 -19.61 -16.89
CA ILE A 324 -3.52 -19.71 -17.12
C ILE A 324 -2.76 -19.18 -15.90
N ALA A 325 -3.14 -18.02 -15.37
CA ALA A 325 -2.53 -17.44 -14.18
C ALA A 325 -2.65 -18.36 -12.95
N ASN A 326 -3.83 -18.96 -12.74
CA ASN A 326 -4.07 -19.93 -11.67
C ASN A 326 -3.22 -21.19 -11.82
N ASN A 327 -3.07 -21.68 -13.06
CA ASN A 327 -2.21 -22.83 -13.36
C ASN A 327 -0.74 -22.51 -13.08
N ILE A 328 -0.26 -21.32 -13.49
CA ILE A 328 1.10 -20.85 -13.18
C ILE A 328 1.33 -20.83 -11.65
N LEU A 329 0.34 -20.37 -10.88
CA LEU A 329 0.45 -20.28 -9.43
C LEU A 329 0.18 -21.58 -8.68
N ASN A 330 -0.19 -22.68 -9.36
CA ASN A 330 -0.73 -23.90 -8.73
C ASN A 330 -1.88 -23.60 -7.74
N LYS A 331 -2.72 -22.60 -8.06
CA LYS A 331 -3.84 -22.16 -7.23
C LYS A 331 -5.14 -22.28 -8.03
N PRO A 332 -5.76 -23.48 -8.09
CA PRO A 332 -6.99 -23.64 -8.83
C PRO A 332 -8.09 -22.79 -8.19
N ASN A 333 -8.99 -22.26 -9.02
CA ASN A 333 -10.22 -21.61 -8.58
C ASN A 333 -10.11 -20.25 -7.88
N CYS A 334 -8.97 -19.58 -7.95
CA CYS A 334 -8.85 -18.23 -7.40
C CYS A 334 -9.34 -17.18 -8.43
N PRO A 335 -10.25 -16.27 -8.03
CA PRO A 335 -10.66 -15.18 -8.90
C PRO A 335 -9.53 -14.16 -9.08
N TRP A 336 -9.47 -13.53 -10.26
CA TRP A 336 -8.56 -12.41 -10.50
C TRP A 336 -9.15 -11.14 -9.91
N ASN A 337 -8.38 -10.42 -9.09
CA ASN A 337 -8.72 -9.06 -8.69
C ASN A 337 -8.77 -8.11 -9.90
N GLY A 338 -9.96 -7.57 -10.18
CA GLY A 338 -10.14 -6.52 -11.18
C GLY A 338 -9.48 -5.19 -10.80
N TYR A 339 -9.34 -4.29 -11.76
CA TYR A 339 -8.73 -2.96 -11.58
C TYR A 339 -9.45 -2.11 -10.52
N ILE A 340 -10.79 -2.19 -10.41
CA ILE A 340 -11.55 -1.49 -9.36
C ILE A 340 -11.13 -1.96 -7.97
N HIS A 341 -10.88 -3.27 -7.78
CA HIS A 341 -10.41 -3.79 -6.51
C HIS A 341 -9.00 -3.28 -6.17
N ARG A 342 -8.09 -3.23 -7.16
CA ARG A 342 -6.75 -2.63 -7.00
C ARG A 342 -6.82 -1.16 -6.60
N LEU A 343 -7.64 -0.36 -7.29
CA LEU A 343 -7.86 1.05 -6.96
C LEU A 343 -8.49 1.22 -5.58
N SER A 344 -9.48 0.40 -5.23
CA SER A 344 -10.15 0.46 -3.91
C SER A 344 -9.18 0.17 -2.76
N TYR A 345 -8.19 -0.69 -2.99
CA TYR A 345 -7.14 -0.93 -2.01
C TYR A 345 -6.16 0.25 -1.92
N PHE A 346 -5.72 0.78 -3.07
CA PHE A 346 -4.84 1.95 -3.12
C PHE A 346 -5.49 3.19 -2.46
N GLY A 347 -6.79 3.40 -2.69
CA GLY A 347 -7.59 4.43 -2.03
C GLY A 347 -7.95 4.11 -0.57
N ASN A 348 -7.46 3.01 0.00
CA ASN A 348 -7.72 2.57 1.37
C ASN A 348 -9.22 2.41 1.69
N ILE A 349 -10.05 2.10 0.68
CA ILE A 349 -11.49 1.81 0.77
C ILE A 349 -11.71 0.37 1.24
N LYS A 350 -10.89 -0.58 0.77
CA LYS A 350 -10.92 -1.98 1.23
C LYS A 350 -9.62 -2.32 1.96
N LYS A 351 -9.73 -2.78 3.21
CA LYS A 351 -8.58 -2.99 4.12
C LYS A 351 -7.73 -4.24 3.81
N ASN A 352 -8.29 -5.26 3.15
CA ASN A 352 -7.61 -6.54 2.93
C ASN A 352 -7.58 -6.95 1.45
N TYR A 353 -6.49 -6.66 0.74
CA TYR A 353 -6.26 -7.20 -0.62
C TYR A 353 -6.05 -8.72 -0.59
N LYS A 354 -5.34 -9.20 0.44
CA LYS A 354 -4.90 -10.59 0.57
C LYS A 354 -6.03 -11.58 0.83
N THR A 355 -7.05 -11.19 1.60
CA THR A 355 -8.19 -12.07 1.92
C THR A 355 -8.96 -12.51 0.67
N HIS A 356 -8.92 -11.77 -0.43
CA HIS A 356 -9.58 -12.18 -1.66
C HIS A 356 -8.89 -13.39 -2.31
N TYR A 357 -7.56 -13.47 -2.24
CA TYR A 357 -6.78 -14.60 -2.76
C TYR A 357 -6.69 -15.77 -1.79
N ASP A 358 -6.86 -15.55 -0.49
CA ASP A 358 -6.87 -16.64 0.49
C ASP A 358 -8.26 -17.31 0.58
N THR A 359 -9.31 -16.64 0.09
CA THR A 359 -10.69 -17.17 0.07
C THR A 359 -11.08 -17.67 -1.32
N CYS A 360 -10.26 -18.54 -1.93
CA CYS A 360 -10.62 -19.30 -3.16
C CYS A 360 -11.74 -20.31 -2.90
N LYS A 361 -12.83 -19.85 -2.27
CA LYS A 361 -14.10 -20.53 -2.14
C LYS A 361 -14.68 -20.69 -3.54
N ASN A 362 -15.57 -21.68 -3.68
CA ASN A 362 -16.32 -22.00 -4.90
C ASN A 362 -17.15 -20.79 -5.39
N TYR A 363 -16.49 -19.80 -6.00
CA TYR A 363 -17.12 -18.81 -6.83
C TYR A 363 -17.50 -19.49 -8.14
N SER A 364 -18.62 -20.21 -8.09
CA SER A 364 -19.37 -20.63 -9.28
C SER A 364 -20.27 -19.50 -9.79
N ASN A 365 -20.17 -18.29 -9.23
CA ASN A 365 -21.15 -17.25 -9.49
C ASN A 365 -20.86 -16.50 -10.80
N SER A 366 -21.17 -17.18 -11.92
CA SER A 366 -21.27 -16.59 -13.26
C SER A 366 -22.07 -15.29 -13.24
N GLU A 367 -23.06 -15.17 -12.36
CA GLU A 367 -23.85 -13.97 -12.10
C GLU A 367 -23.00 -12.75 -11.73
N SER A 368 -22.02 -12.90 -10.82
CA SER A 368 -21.14 -11.79 -10.44
C SER A 368 -20.30 -11.31 -11.62
N TRP A 369 -19.86 -12.23 -12.49
CA TRP A 369 -19.12 -11.85 -13.67
C TRP A 369 -20.01 -11.15 -14.70
N ILE A 370 -21.21 -11.69 -14.96
CA ILE A 370 -22.19 -11.09 -15.87
C ILE A 370 -22.50 -9.66 -15.42
N ASN A 371 -22.79 -9.47 -14.14
CA ASN A 371 -23.07 -8.16 -13.56
C ASN A 371 -21.86 -7.21 -13.69
N SER A 372 -20.63 -7.72 -13.51
CA SER A 372 -19.43 -6.89 -13.67
C SER A 372 -19.16 -6.49 -15.12
N ASN A 373 -19.61 -7.28 -16.10
CA ASN A 373 -19.41 -7.01 -17.53
C ASN A 373 -20.56 -6.22 -18.16
N LEU A 374 -21.70 -6.06 -17.46
CA LEU A 374 -22.84 -5.27 -17.93
C LEU A 374 -22.42 -3.86 -18.37
N PHE A 375 -21.47 -3.26 -17.65
CA PHE A 375 -20.89 -1.94 -17.96
C PHE A 375 -20.13 -1.88 -19.29
N THR A 376 -19.68 -3.02 -19.82
CA THR A 376 -19.03 -3.09 -21.13
C THR A 376 -19.99 -3.58 -22.22
N ILE A 377 -20.90 -4.51 -21.89
CA ILE A 377 -21.93 -5.02 -22.83
C ILE A 377 -22.84 -3.89 -23.29
N ILE A 378 -23.36 -3.09 -22.36
CA ILE A 378 -24.34 -2.04 -22.67
C ILE A 378 -23.76 -1.05 -23.70
N PRO A 379 -22.55 -0.48 -23.51
CA PRO A 379 -21.92 0.35 -24.53
C PRO A 379 -21.78 -0.33 -25.89
N VAL A 380 -21.34 -1.59 -25.95
CA VAL A 380 -21.20 -2.32 -27.23
C VAL A 380 -22.55 -2.43 -27.94
N VAL A 381 -23.62 -2.78 -27.21
CA VAL A 381 -24.98 -2.85 -27.77
C VAL A 381 -25.48 -1.48 -28.23
N LEU A 382 -25.27 -0.44 -27.44
CA LEU A 382 -25.66 0.92 -27.80
C LEU A 382 -24.91 1.43 -29.04
N LEU A 383 -23.61 1.11 -29.17
CA LEU A 383 -22.82 1.43 -30.35
C LEU A 383 -23.32 0.70 -31.60
N ASN A 384 -23.73 -0.56 -31.46
CA ASN A 384 -24.36 -1.32 -32.53
C ASN A 384 -25.66 -0.66 -32.99
N ILE A 385 -26.56 -0.34 -32.06
CA ILE A 385 -27.84 0.35 -32.35
C ILE A 385 -27.57 1.69 -33.02
N TYR A 386 -26.66 2.49 -32.47
CA TYR A 386 -26.28 3.80 -33.01
C TYR A 386 -25.75 3.69 -34.45
N CYS A 387 -24.91 2.69 -34.74
CA CYS A 387 -24.41 2.51 -36.10
C CYS A 387 -25.48 2.02 -37.07
N LEU A 388 -26.31 1.07 -36.67
CA LEU A 388 -27.43 0.60 -37.48
C LEU A 388 -28.39 1.76 -37.82
N TRP A 389 -28.68 2.61 -36.83
CA TRP A 389 -29.49 3.80 -37.03
C TRP A 389 -28.87 4.74 -38.07
N ASN A 390 -27.58 5.08 -37.93
CA ASN A 390 -26.88 5.98 -38.87
C ASN A 390 -26.78 5.41 -40.29
N ILE A 391 -26.66 4.08 -40.43
CA ILE A 391 -26.69 3.41 -41.73
C ILE A 391 -28.09 3.56 -42.35
N GLN A 392 -29.15 3.39 -41.57
CA GLN A 392 -30.53 3.47 -42.04
C GLN A 392 -30.95 4.89 -42.43
N THR A 393 -30.55 5.91 -41.66
CA THR A 393 -30.91 7.31 -41.93
C THR A 393 -30.10 7.95 -43.06
N GLY A 394 -29.15 7.22 -43.66
CA GLY A 394 -28.35 7.69 -44.79
C GLY A 394 -27.45 8.89 -44.49
N THR A 395 -27.28 9.25 -43.21
CA THR A 395 -26.77 10.56 -42.82
C THR A 395 -25.26 10.74 -42.87
N SER A 396 -24.41 9.70 -42.98
CA SER A 396 -22.95 9.97 -43.01
C SER A 396 -21.98 8.89 -43.46
N CYS A 397 -22.37 7.68 -43.87
CA CYS A 397 -21.36 6.61 -44.09
C CYS A 397 -21.03 6.24 -45.56
N ILE A 398 -21.80 6.69 -46.56
CA ILE A 398 -21.61 6.17 -47.94
C ILE A 398 -20.83 7.13 -48.87
N SER A 399 -20.74 8.44 -48.58
CA SER A 399 -20.13 9.39 -49.53
C SER A 399 -18.59 9.43 -49.59
N LYS A 400 -17.88 8.66 -48.74
CA LYS A 400 -16.39 8.61 -48.75
C LYS A 400 -15.78 7.22 -48.93
N ALA A 401 -16.57 6.16 -48.97
CA ALA A 401 -16.06 4.86 -49.38
C ALA A 401 -15.99 4.85 -50.92
N GLY A 402 -14.86 5.32 -51.46
CA GLY A 402 -14.53 5.28 -52.88
C GLY A 402 -14.40 3.86 -53.41
N PHE A 403 -15.48 3.09 -53.42
CA PHE A 403 -15.66 2.01 -54.37
C PHE A 403 -15.97 2.66 -55.71
N GLY A 404 -14.90 3.03 -56.41
CA GLY A 404 -14.92 3.39 -57.81
C GLY A 404 -15.36 2.20 -58.65
N PHE A 405 -16.65 1.88 -58.65
CA PHE A 405 -17.25 1.31 -59.84
C PHE A 405 -17.38 2.46 -60.83
N ASN A 406 -16.32 2.62 -61.64
CA ASN A 406 -16.36 3.33 -62.90
C ASN A 406 -17.37 2.61 -63.81
N LEU A 407 -18.66 2.87 -63.61
CA LEU A 407 -19.65 2.69 -64.66
C LEU A 407 -19.31 3.73 -65.71
N SER A 408 -18.63 3.28 -66.76
CA SER A 408 -18.30 4.07 -67.94
C SER A 408 -19.60 4.63 -68.55
N LYS A 409 -19.99 5.84 -68.15
CA LYS A 409 -20.89 6.66 -68.94
C LYS A 409 -20.11 7.16 -70.14
N LYS A 410 -20.06 6.33 -71.18
CA LYS A 410 -19.88 6.79 -72.56
C LYS A 410 -21.06 7.70 -72.89
N SER A 411 -20.82 9.01 -72.87
CA SER A 411 -21.71 10.06 -73.37
C SER A 411 -20.80 11.18 -73.86
N LEU A 412 -20.32 11.11 -75.10
CA LEU A 412 -20.86 11.84 -76.25
C LEU A 412 -21.04 13.35 -76.01
N ARG A 413 -20.24 14.12 -76.78
CA ARG A 413 -20.37 15.55 -77.14
C ARG A 413 -20.03 16.54 -76.01
N SER A 414 -19.35 17.65 -76.25
CA SER A 414 -19.05 18.37 -77.49
C SER A 414 -17.79 19.22 -77.33
N ASN A 415 -16.98 19.27 -78.40
CA ASN A 415 -16.00 20.31 -78.65
C ASN A 415 -16.60 21.70 -78.46
N SER A 416 -16.00 22.53 -77.62
CA SER A 416 -16.02 23.98 -77.82
C SER A 416 -14.63 24.55 -77.52
N PHE A 417 -13.90 24.75 -78.61
CA PHE A 417 -12.88 25.77 -78.78
C PHE A 417 -13.08 27.00 -77.87
N LYS A 418 -12.05 27.36 -77.09
CA LYS A 418 -11.79 28.77 -76.78
C LYS A 418 -10.27 29.02 -76.65
N LYS A 419 -9.76 29.52 -77.78
CA LYS A 419 -8.70 30.52 -77.97
C LYS A 419 -7.82 30.89 -76.76
N LYS A 420 -6.52 30.64 -76.94
CA LYS A 420 -5.41 31.44 -76.40
C LYS A 420 -5.57 32.91 -76.81
N VAL A 421 -5.41 33.82 -75.86
CA VAL A 421 -4.86 35.16 -76.10
C VAL A 421 -3.73 35.35 -75.09
N LYS A 422 -2.67 35.98 -75.60
CA LYS A 422 -1.35 36.23 -75.02
C LYS A 422 -1.36 36.88 -73.65
#